data_AF-A0A9D1F9J6-F1
#
_entry.id   AF-A0A9D1F9J6-F1
#
_cell.length_a   1.000
_cell.length_b   1.000
_cell.length_c   1.000
_cell.angle_alpha   90.00
_cell.angle_beta   90.00
_cell.angle_gamma   90.00
#
_symmetry.space_group_name_H-M   'P 1'
#
loop_
_entity.id
_entity.type
_entity.pdbx_description
1 polymer ?
#
loop_
_entity_poly.entity_id
_entity_poly.type
_entity_poly.pdbx_seq_one_letter_code
_entity_poly.pdbx_strand_id
1 'polypeptide(L)'
;MPKVYLTAQARAEAAEMKQNEAFTMAVKTVRARTNQSYATVAETVGMDRSTLWKLTQPEFVGRAQFGRIRAVAHAVKMTKEEWLRLGGF
;
A
#
# COMPACT_ATOMS: atom_id res chain seq x y z
N MET A 1 -12.04 34.03 -8.73
CA MET A 1 -11.91 32.69 -8.10
C MET A 1 -10.90 32.80 -6.97
N PRO A 2 -11.24 32.45 -5.71
CA PRO A 2 -10.26 32.47 -4.63
C PRO A 2 -9.17 31.43 -4.91
N LYS A 3 -7.89 31.82 -4.82
CA LYS A 3 -6.76 30.89 -4.89
C LYS A 3 -6.75 30.07 -3.60
N VAL A 4 -7.15 28.80 -3.69
CA VAL A 4 -7.02 27.85 -2.58
C VAL A 4 -5.54 27.56 -2.39
N TYR A 5 -4.89 28.26 -1.46
CA TYR A 5 -3.55 27.92 -1.02
C TYR A 5 -3.66 26.68 -0.15
N LEU A 6 -3.31 25.50 -0.71
CA LEU A 6 -3.21 24.28 0.07
C LEU A 6 -2.20 24.52 1.21
N THR A 7 -2.71 24.43 2.44
CA THR A 7 -1.90 24.50 3.65
C THR A 7 -0.78 23.45 3.57
N ALA A 8 0.32 23.64 4.30
CA ALA A 8 1.40 22.66 4.33
C ALA A 8 0.89 21.25 4.72
N GLN A 9 -0.12 21.21 5.60
CA GLN A 9 -0.83 20.01 5.99
C GLN A 9 -1.56 19.33 4.83
N ALA A 10 -2.36 20.08 4.05
CA ALA A 10 -3.08 19.52 2.91
C ALA A 10 -2.13 18.98 1.82
N ARG A 11 -0.94 19.58 1.69
CA ARG A 11 0.12 19.08 0.79
C ARG A 11 0.75 17.77 1.28
N ALA A 12 0.97 17.64 2.59
CA ALA A 12 1.50 16.42 3.19
C ALA A 12 0.49 15.26 3.06
N GLU A 13 -0.79 15.51 3.37
CA GLU A 13 -1.86 14.53 3.21
C GLU A 13 -2.01 14.06 1.75
N ALA A 14 -1.93 14.99 0.78
CA ALA A 14 -1.95 14.64 -0.63
C ALA A 14 -0.73 13.82 -1.08
N ALA A 15 0.45 14.10 -0.52
CA ALA A 15 1.66 13.33 -0.82
C ALA A 15 1.59 11.91 -0.24
N GLU A 16 1.10 11.77 1.00
CA GLU A 16 0.88 10.47 1.65
C GLU A 16 -0.14 9.65 0.87
N MET A 17 -1.27 10.26 0.47
CA MET A 17 -2.30 9.58 -0.32
C MET A 17 -1.74 9.05 -1.65
N LYS A 18 -0.91 9.85 -2.33
CA LYS A 18 -0.23 9.44 -3.56
C LYS A 18 0.72 8.25 -3.35
N GLN A 19 1.43 8.21 -2.22
CA GLN A 19 2.28 7.06 -1.86
C GLN A 19 1.45 5.82 -1.55
N ASN A 20 0.34 5.98 -0.82
CA ASN A 20 -0.61 4.91 -0.53
C ASN A 20 -1.20 4.33 -1.82
N GLU A 21 -1.60 5.18 -2.78
CA GLU A 21 -2.04 4.77 -4.12
C GLU A 21 -0.99 3.95 -4.86
N ALA A 22 0.27 4.43 -4.90
CA ALA A 22 1.36 3.72 -5.54
C ALA A 22 1.58 2.34 -4.91
N PHE A 23 1.57 2.25 -3.58
CA PHE A 23 1.70 0.97 -2.86
C PHE A 23 0.55 0.01 -3.21
N THR A 24 -0.70 0.46 -3.13
CA THR A 24 -1.85 -0.42 -3.42
C THR A 24 -1.84 -0.95 -4.86
N MET A 25 -1.45 -0.10 -5.81
CA MET A 25 -1.30 -0.50 -7.21
C MET A 25 -0.17 -1.50 -7.40
N ALA A 26 0.98 -1.27 -6.75
CA ALA A 26 2.10 -2.20 -6.80
C ALA A 26 1.72 -3.58 -6.22
N VAL A 27 1.05 -3.62 -5.05
CA VAL A 27 0.57 -4.87 -4.46
C VAL A 27 -0.38 -5.61 -5.40
N LYS A 28 -1.35 -4.92 -6.02
CA LYS A 28 -2.29 -5.54 -6.98
C LYS A 28 -1.58 -6.11 -8.20
N THR A 29 -0.67 -5.33 -8.80
CA THR A 29 0.09 -5.72 -9.99
C THR A 29 1.01 -6.89 -9.71
N VAL A 30 1.79 -6.82 -8.63
CA VAL A 30 2.74 -7.89 -8.28
C VAL A 30 1.97 -9.17 -7.93
N ARG A 31 0.89 -9.08 -7.14
CA ARG A 31 0.06 -10.24 -6.80
C ARG A 31 -0.51 -10.91 -8.06
N ALA A 32 -1.00 -10.12 -9.01
CA ALA A 32 -1.51 -10.62 -10.29
C ALA A 32 -0.39 -11.31 -11.09
N ARG A 33 0.81 -10.71 -11.16
CA ARG A 33 1.98 -11.30 -11.81
C ARG A 33 2.41 -12.62 -11.16
N THR A 34 2.35 -12.73 -9.83
CA THR A 34 2.74 -13.94 -9.09
C THR A 34 1.62 -14.96 -8.95
N ASN A 35 0.45 -14.70 -9.56
CA ASN A 35 -0.75 -15.54 -9.49
C ASN A 35 -1.14 -15.96 -8.05
N GLN A 36 -0.97 -15.07 -7.09
CA GLN A 36 -1.34 -15.34 -5.71
C GLN A 36 -2.77 -14.90 -5.42
N SER A 37 -3.51 -15.73 -4.69
CA SER A 37 -4.83 -15.33 -4.21
C SER A 37 -4.72 -14.41 -3.00
N TYR A 38 -5.72 -13.55 -2.79
CA TYR A 38 -5.82 -12.78 -1.55
C TYR A 38 -5.89 -13.68 -0.30
N ALA A 39 -6.50 -14.86 -0.40
CA ALA A 39 -6.57 -15.80 0.71
C ALA A 39 -5.17 -16.28 1.12
N THR A 40 -4.35 -16.69 0.14
CA THR A 40 -2.98 -17.17 0.37
C THR A 40 -2.09 -16.09 0.98
N VAL A 41 -2.18 -14.85 0.48
CA VAL A 41 -1.40 -13.72 1.02
C VAL A 41 -1.83 -13.40 2.45
N ALA A 42 -3.15 -13.37 2.71
CA ALA A 42 -3.68 -13.09 4.05
C ALA A 42 -3.23 -14.14 5.07
N GLU A 43 -3.31 -15.43 4.70
CA GLU A 43 -2.83 -16.55 5.50
C GLU A 43 -1.33 -16.48 5.75
N THR A 44 -0.52 -16.17 4.73
CA THR A 44 0.94 -16.05 4.86
C THR A 44 1.35 -14.95 5.84
N VAL A 45 0.60 -13.86 5.89
CA VAL A 45 0.87 -12.73 6.81
C VAL A 45 0.17 -12.92 8.16
N GLY A 46 -0.67 -13.96 8.31
CA GLY A 46 -1.45 -14.18 9.53
C GLY A 46 -2.49 -13.08 9.78
N MET A 47 -3.15 -12.58 8.73
CA MET A 47 -4.20 -11.58 8.83
C MET A 47 -5.50 -12.03 8.18
N ASP A 48 -6.61 -11.40 8.56
CA ASP A 48 -7.88 -11.65 7.91
C ASP A 48 -7.92 -11.08 6.48
N ARG A 49 -8.65 -11.75 5.60
CA ARG A 49 -8.87 -11.33 4.20
C ARG A 49 -9.47 -9.93 4.11
N SER A 50 -10.35 -9.56 5.03
CA SER A 50 -10.93 -8.20 5.07
C SER A 50 -9.87 -7.14 5.37
N THR A 51 -8.88 -7.47 6.20
CA THR A 51 -7.76 -6.58 6.54
C THR A 51 -6.85 -6.40 5.34
N LEU A 52 -6.54 -7.49 4.63
CA LEU A 52 -5.76 -7.42 3.40
C LEU A 52 -6.48 -6.62 2.31
N TRP A 53 -7.80 -6.80 2.17
CA TRP A 53 -8.60 -6.02 1.22
C TRP A 53 -8.55 -4.53 1.53
N LYS A 54 -8.68 -4.14 2.81
CA LYS A 54 -8.49 -2.74 3.24
C LYS A 54 -7.08 -2.22 2.88
N LEU A 55 -6.03 -3.02 3.07
CA LEU A 55 -4.67 -2.66 2.67
C LEU A 55 -4.47 -2.49 1.14
N THR A 56 -5.45 -2.89 0.33
CA THR A 56 -5.45 -2.61 -1.11
C THR A 56 -6.24 -1.36 -1.50
N GLN A 57 -6.67 -0.59 -0.51
CA GLN A 57 -7.33 0.70 -0.65
C GLN A 57 -6.44 1.79 -0.06
N PRO A 58 -6.13 2.86 -0.81
CA PRO A 58 -5.16 3.87 -0.38
C PRO A 58 -5.51 4.52 0.97
N GLU A 59 -6.81 4.76 1.21
CA GLU A 59 -7.39 5.36 2.42
C GLU A 59 -6.96 4.65 3.73
N PHE A 60 -6.66 3.35 3.65
CA PHE A 60 -6.40 2.50 4.81
C PHE A 60 -4.92 2.14 4.96
N VAL A 61 -4.07 2.44 3.98
CA VAL A 61 -2.64 2.13 4.03
C VAL A 61 -1.95 2.98 5.10
N GLY A 62 -2.18 4.30 5.13
CA GLY A 62 -1.59 5.19 6.14
C GLY A 62 -1.99 4.87 7.58
N ARG A 63 -3.09 4.14 7.78
CA ARG A 63 -3.55 3.68 9.10
C ARG A 63 -2.96 2.35 9.52
N ALA A 64 -2.30 1.65 8.61
CA ALA A 64 -1.71 0.35 8.88
C ALA A 64 -0.31 0.50 9.47
N GLN A 65 0.04 -0.41 10.38
CA GLN A 65 1.40 -0.47 10.89
C GLN A 65 2.37 -0.82 9.77
N PHE A 66 3.49 -0.11 9.72
CA PHE A 66 4.55 -0.32 8.74
C PHE A 66 4.97 -1.80 8.61
N GLY A 67 5.09 -2.52 9.74
CA GLY A 67 5.41 -3.94 9.74
C GLY A 67 4.43 -4.80 8.93
N ARG A 68 3.13 -4.45 8.92
CA ARG A 68 2.11 -5.15 8.12
C ARG A 68 2.23 -4.83 6.64
N ILE A 69 2.48 -3.57 6.29
CA ILE A 69 2.70 -3.13 4.90
C ILE A 69 3.89 -3.89 4.31
N ARG A 70 4.99 -3.96 5.06
CA ARG A 70 6.19 -4.70 4.67
C ARG A 70 5.94 -6.21 4.56
N ALA A 71 5.20 -6.80 5.49
CA ALA A 71 4.86 -8.23 5.45
C ALA A 71 4.01 -8.57 4.22
N VAL A 72 3.04 -7.73 3.85
CA VAL A 72 2.25 -7.89 2.63
C VAL A 72 3.11 -7.78 1.38
N ALA A 73 3.99 -6.77 1.30
CA ALA A 73 4.91 -6.60 0.17
C ALA A 73 5.80 -7.84 -0.02
N HIS A 74 6.32 -8.39 1.08
CA HIS A 74 7.09 -9.63 1.06
C HIS A 74 6.25 -10.85 0.64
N ALA A 75 5.04 -10.98 1.18
CA ALA A 75 4.15 -12.11 0.87
C ALA A 75 3.77 -12.17 -0.62
N VAL A 76 3.53 -11.00 -1.24
CA VAL A 76 3.30 -10.90 -2.69
C VAL A 76 4.57 -11.06 -3.53
N LYS A 77 5.73 -11.29 -2.91
CA LYS A 77 7.04 -11.41 -3.57
C LYS A 77 7.44 -10.14 -4.36
N MET A 78 7.15 -8.97 -3.79
CA MET A 78 7.64 -7.70 -4.32
C MET A 78 9.16 -7.66 -4.24
N THR A 79 9.83 -7.26 -5.32
CA THR A 79 11.30 -7.18 -5.32
C THR A 79 11.77 -5.98 -4.49
N LYS A 80 13.05 -6.02 -4.08
CA LYS A 80 13.68 -4.89 -3.37
C LYS A 80 13.63 -3.59 -4.20
N GLU A 81 13.81 -3.69 -5.51
CA GLU A 81 13.77 -2.55 -6.42
C GLU A 81 12.36 -1.95 -6.53
N GLU A 82 11.33 -2.81 -6.64
CA GLU A 82 9.93 -2.38 -6.63
C GLU A 82 9.58 -1.69 -5.31
N TRP A 83 10.05 -2.24 -4.20
CA TRP A 83 9.86 -1.65 -2.87
C TRP A 83 10.56 -0.30 -2.72
N LEU A 84 11.80 -0.16 -3.20
CA LEU A 84 12.54 1.11 -3.15
C LEU A 84 11.90 2.19 -4.02
N ARG A 85 11.31 1.82 -5.17
CA ARG A 85 10.56 2.78 -6.02
C ARG A 85 9.32 3.35 -5.34
N LEU A 86 8.76 2.64 -4.36
CA LEU A 86 7.65 3.13 -3.54
C LEU A 86 8.11 4.11 -2.44
N GLY A 87 9.42 4.37 -2.34
CA GLY A 87 10.00 5.27 -1.35
C GLY A 87 10.55 4.56 -0.12
N GLY A 88 10.44 3.22 -0.03
CA GLY A 88 10.80 2.47 1.17
C GLY A 88 9.98 2.99 2.35
N PHE A 89 8.74 2.50 2.45
CA PHE A 89 7.77 2.89 3.47
C PHE A 89 8.37 2.95 4.89
#